data_AF-A0A177EM72-F1
#
_entry.id   AF-A0A177EM72-F1
#
_cell.length_a   1.000
_cell.length_b   1.000
_cell.length_c   1.000
_cell.angle_alpha   90.00
_cell.angle_beta   90.00
_cell.angle_gamma   90.00
#
_symmetry.space_group_name_H-M   'P 1'
#
loop_
_entity.id
_entity.type
_entity.pdbx_description
1 polymer ?
#
loop_
_entity_poly.entity_id
_entity_poly.type
_entity_poly.pdbx_seq_one_letter_code
_entity_poly.pdbx_strand_id
1 'polypeptide(L)'
;MKGRSNILNKNNISITRNALKNNILVITLLFLMIHSVCAFLNHKGVDLAIKIKLKNNLMIHPDGGLSPSTHYMSYLCNFMHNFRMYWHGTYREWHLKKKTKSTESKYIGDHCINLQKWKVHNNIDEDKEKNKYLQVFAQQLINMFPSEGIQLPIESTNPDSFTRFLKEYKDKSDSLYVLASLFLLSEGINIPIRIVERKKNPENKILVLKKNVVEEPE
;
A
#
# COMPACT_ATOMS: atom_id res chain seq x y z
N MET A 1 -2.95 -17.14 -62.85
CA MET A 1 -3.52 -17.85 -61.67
C MET A 1 -2.88 -17.48 -60.33
N LYS A 2 -1.61 -17.03 -60.26
CA LYS A 2 -0.89 -16.74 -59.00
C LYS A 2 -1.44 -15.56 -58.18
N GLY A 3 -2.01 -14.54 -58.83
CA GLY A 3 -2.57 -13.35 -58.16
C GLY A 3 -3.89 -13.57 -57.39
N ARG A 4 -4.79 -14.44 -57.90
CA ARG A 4 -6.06 -14.77 -57.23
C ARG A 4 -5.85 -15.59 -55.94
N SER A 5 -4.86 -16.48 -55.94
CA SER A 5 -4.48 -17.28 -54.77
C SER A 5 -3.96 -16.43 -53.60
N ASN A 6 -3.16 -15.40 -53.87
CA ASN A 6 -2.62 -14.51 -52.83
C ASN A 6 -3.70 -13.61 -52.18
N ILE A 7 -4.71 -13.19 -52.94
CA ILE A 7 -5.81 -12.36 -52.44
C ILE A 7 -6.73 -13.18 -51.52
N LEU A 8 -7.07 -14.41 -51.93
CA LEU A 8 -7.85 -15.35 -51.11
C LEU A 8 -7.15 -15.67 -49.78
N ASN A 9 -5.83 -15.88 -49.81
CA ASN A 9 -5.06 -16.19 -48.60
C ASN A 9 -5.00 -15.00 -47.62
N LYS A 10 -4.81 -13.78 -48.14
CA LYS A 10 -4.79 -12.54 -47.32
C LYS A 10 -6.15 -12.25 -46.68
N ASN A 11 -7.24 -12.49 -47.42
CA ASN A 11 -8.60 -12.32 -46.90
C ASN A 11 -8.92 -13.35 -45.81
N ASN A 12 -8.53 -14.62 -45.99
CA ASN A 12 -8.72 -15.66 -44.98
C ASN A 12 -7.97 -15.36 -43.68
N ILE A 13 -6.74 -14.86 -43.75
CA ILE A 13 -5.96 -14.43 -42.57
C ILE A 13 -6.63 -13.25 -41.84
N SER A 14 -7.24 -12.32 -42.56
CA SER A 14 -7.95 -11.19 -41.95
C SER A 14 -9.23 -11.61 -41.22
N ILE A 15 -9.95 -12.59 -41.79
CA ILE A 15 -11.18 -13.16 -41.23
C ILE A 15 -10.86 -13.96 -39.96
N THR A 16 -9.83 -14.81 -39.98
CA THR A 16 -9.40 -15.57 -38.80
C THR A 16 -8.90 -14.66 -37.69
N ARG A 17 -8.17 -13.59 -38.02
CA ARG A 17 -7.72 -12.59 -37.02
C ARG A 17 -8.89 -11.82 -36.40
N ASN A 18 -9.92 -11.48 -37.17
CA ASN A 18 -11.12 -10.82 -36.65
C ASN A 18 -11.97 -11.77 -35.80
N ALA A 19 -12.10 -13.04 -36.19
CA ALA A 19 -12.75 -14.07 -35.38
C ALA A 19 -12.02 -14.29 -34.05
N LEU A 20 -10.68 -14.35 -34.06
CA LEU A 20 -9.87 -14.46 -32.85
C LEU A 20 -10.04 -13.23 -31.93
N LYS A 21 -10.03 -12.01 -32.48
CA LYS A 21 -10.29 -10.78 -31.72
C LYS A 21 -11.68 -10.77 -31.09
N ASN A 22 -12.71 -11.16 -31.84
CA ASN A 22 -14.07 -11.24 -31.33
C ASN A 22 -14.19 -12.28 -30.22
N ASN A 23 -13.53 -13.44 -30.36
CA ASN A 23 -13.50 -14.46 -29.32
C ASN A 23 -12.80 -13.97 -28.05
N ILE A 24 -11.66 -13.26 -28.17
CA ILE A 24 -10.99 -12.63 -27.02
C ILE A 24 -11.91 -11.62 -26.35
N LEU A 25 -12.62 -10.80 -27.13
CA LEU A 25 -13.52 -9.76 -26.62
C LEU A 25 -14.70 -10.39 -25.86
N VAL A 26 -15.29 -11.47 -26.41
CA VAL A 26 -16.34 -12.26 -25.75
C VAL A 26 -15.84 -12.91 -24.46
N ILE A 27 -14.63 -13.49 -24.47
CA ILE A 27 -14.02 -14.08 -23.28
C ILE A 27 -13.79 -13.00 -22.20
N THR A 28 -13.27 -11.82 -22.57
CA THR A 28 -13.08 -10.72 -21.62
C THR A 28 -14.40 -10.22 -21.04
N LEU A 29 -15.47 -10.17 -21.85
CA LEU A 29 -16.82 -9.83 -21.39
C LEU A 29 -17.36 -10.86 -20.41
N LEU A 30 -17.19 -12.15 -20.70
CA LEU A 30 -17.59 -13.22 -19.79
C LEU A 30 -16.83 -13.15 -18.45
N PHE A 31 -15.53 -12.88 -18.49
CA PHE A 31 -14.76 -12.67 -17.27
C PHE A 31 -15.25 -11.45 -16.49
N LEU A 32 -15.55 -10.33 -17.15
CA LEU A 32 -16.13 -9.14 -16.49
C LEU A 32 -17.47 -9.47 -15.82
N MET A 33 -18.35 -10.23 -16.48
CA MET A 33 -19.65 -10.64 -15.93
C MET A 33 -19.51 -11.59 -14.74
N ILE A 34 -18.56 -12.54 -14.78
CA ILE A 34 -18.28 -13.42 -13.64
C ILE A 34 -17.76 -12.59 -12.45
N HIS A 35 -16.82 -11.67 -12.70
CA HIS A 35 -16.32 -10.79 -11.65
C HIS A 35 -17.41 -9.89 -11.07
N SER A 36 -18.34 -9.38 -11.90
CA SER A 36 -19.45 -8.57 -11.40
C SER A 36 -20.43 -9.38 -10.54
N VAL A 37 -20.72 -10.63 -10.91
CA VAL A 37 -21.56 -11.53 -10.10
C VAL A 37 -20.88 -11.87 -8.77
N CYS A 38 -19.59 -12.21 -8.79
CA CYS A 38 -18.81 -12.45 -7.58
C CYS A 38 -18.75 -11.21 -6.68
N ALA A 39 -18.56 -10.02 -7.26
CA ALA A 39 -18.58 -8.76 -6.53
C ALA A 39 -19.97 -8.49 -5.89
N PHE A 40 -21.06 -8.76 -6.62
CA PHE A 40 -22.42 -8.61 -6.11
C PHE A 40 -22.76 -9.60 -4.98
N LEU A 41 -22.30 -10.84 -5.07
CA LEU A 41 -22.48 -11.82 -3.98
C LEU A 41 -21.69 -11.41 -2.74
N ASN A 42 -20.46 -10.92 -2.91
CA ASN A 42 -19.66 -10.37 -1.82
C ASN A 42 -20.28 -9.10 -1.22
N HIS A 43 -20.97 -8.27 -2.01
CA HIS A 43 -21.69 -7.08 -1.54
C HIS A 43 -22.74 -7.41 -0.48
N LYS A 44 -23.43 -8.55 -0.56
CA LYS A 44 -24.42 -8.95 0.48
C LYS A 44 -23.76 -9.23 1.83
N GLY A 45 -22.57 -9.80 1.84
CA GLY A 45 -21.77 -9.99 3.06
C GLY A 45 -21.27 -8.66 3.63
N VAL A 46 -20.91 -7.73 2.74
CA VAL A 46 -20.53 -6.35 3.09
C VAL A 46 -21.72 -5.58 3.68
N ASP A 47 -22.93 -5.66 3.10
CA ASP A 47 -24.13 -5.00 3.62
C ASP A 47 -24.46 -5.46 5.05
N LEU A 48 -24.22 -6.73 5.35
CA LEU A 48 -24.35 -7.27 6.70
C LEU A 48 -23.29 -6.68 7.64
N ALA A 49 -22.04 -6.55 7.18
CA ALA A 49 -20.96 -5.93 7.95
C ALA A 49 -21.16 -4.42 8.18
N ILE A 50 -21.67 -3.69 7.19
CA ILE A 50 -22.04 -2.27 7.29
C ILE A 50 -23.15 -2.07 8.32
N LYS A 51 -24.10 -3.01 8.41
CA LYS A 51 -25.21 -2.98 9.38
C LYS A 51 -24.81 -3.42 10.79
N ILE A 52 -23.54 -3.75 11.05
CA ILE A 52 -23.06 -4.05 12.40
C ILE A 52 -23.16 -2.76 13.23
N LYS A 53 -24.21 -2.67 14.02
CA LYS A 53 -24.34 -1.64 15.05
C LYS A 53 -23.40 -1.97 16.19
N LEU A 54 -22.50 -1.05 16.49
CA LEU A 54 -21.73 -1.03 17.71
C LEU A 54 -22.65 -0.69 18.89
N LYS A 55 -22.12 -0.84 20.11
CA LYS A 55 -22.82 -0.46 21.34
C LYS A 55 -23.31 1.00 21.24
N ASN A 56 -24.51 1.28 21.76
CA ASN A 56 -25.15 2.61 21.75
C ASN A 56 -25.55 3.16 20.36
N ASN A 57 -25.97 2.31 19.42
CA ASN A 57 -26.39 2.72 18.06
C ASN A 57 -25.31 3.40 17.22
N LEU A 58 -24.04 3.28 17.60
CA LEU A 58 -22.92 3.74 16.79
C LEU A 58 -22.75 2.81 15.58
N MET A 59 -22.41 3.37 14.42
CA MET A 59 -22.17 2.64 13.19
C MET A 59 -20.86 3.09 12.58
N ILE A 60 -20.09 2.16 12.01
CA ILE A 60 -18.90 2.50 11.22
C ILE A 60 -19.39 3.14 9.92
N HIS A 61 -18.71 4.20 9.48
CA HIS A 61 -19.04 4.89 8.25
C HIS A 61 -18.85 3.92 7.05
N PRO A 62 -19.92 3.56 6.31
CA PRO A 62 -19.83 2.58 5.23
C PRO A 62 -18.90 2.99 4.08
N ASP A 63 -18.73 4.29 3.88
CA ASP A 63 -17.87 4.86 2.84
C ASP A 63 -16.59 5.47 3.43
N GLY A 64 -16.38 5.29 4.74
CA GLY A 64 -15.23 5.79 5.48
C GLY A 64 -13.94 4.99 5.27
N GLY A 65 -12.83 5.50 5.80
CA GLY A 65 -11.53 4.84 5.72
C GLY A 65 -11.48 3.47 6.40
N LEU A 66 -12.36 3.24 7.38
CA LEU A 66 -12.50 1.98 8.11
C LEU A 66 -13.67 1.12 7.61
N SER A 67 -14.25 1.47 6.45
CA SER A 67 -15.30 0.68 5.82
C SER A 67 -14.90 -0.80 5.69
N PRO A 68 -15.69 -1.73 6.26
CA PRO A 68 -15.41 -3.17 6.14
C PRO A 68 -15.34 -3.64 4.68
N SER A 69 -16.16 -3.07 3.78
CA SER A 69 -16.11 -3.33 2.33
C SER A 69 -14.75 -2.98 1.76
N THR A 70 -14.33 -1.73 2.00
CA THR A 70 -13.11 -1.17 1.43
C THR A 70 -11.91 -1.95 1.94
N HIS A 71 -11.91 -2.31 3.22
CA HIS A 71 -10.86 -3.11 3.82
C HIS A 71 -10.81 -4.53 3.24
N TYR A 72 -11.95 -5.18 3.09
CA TYR A 72 -12.03 -6.53 2.51
C TYR A 72 -11.56 -6.56 1.06
N MET A 73 -11.99 -5.60 0.25
CA MET A 73 -11.54 -5.47 -1.15
C MET A 73 -10.05 -5.16 -1.23
N SER A 74 -9.56 -4.25 -0.38
CA SER A 74 -8.12 -3.92 -0.30
C SER A 74 -7.27 -5.14 0.06
N TYR A 75 -7.77 -5.99 0.96
CA TYR A 75 -7.12 -7.26 1.31
C TYR A 75 -7.09 -8.23 0.12
N LEU A 76 -8.24 -8.50 -0.52
CA LEU A 76 -8.32 -9.44 -1.64
C LEU A 76 -7.44 -9.03 -2.83
N CYS A 77 -7.38 -7.74 -3.12
CA CYS A 77 -6.57 -7.21 -4.22
C CYS A 77 -5.10 -7.00 -3.84
N ASN A 78 -4.66 -7.39 -2.64
CA ASN A 78 -3.32 -7.11 -2.12
C ASN A 78 -2.95 -5.62 -2.31
N PHE A 79 -3.90 -4.73 -2.05
CA PHE A 79 -3.83 -3.33 -2.46
C PHE A 79 -2.57 -2.65 -1.95
N MET A 80 -2.26 -2.76 -0.65
CA MET A 80 -1.03 -2.18 -0.08
C MET A 80 0.24 -2.79 -0.67
N HIS A 81 0.25 -4.08 -0.98
CA HIS A 81 1.39 -4.71 -1.64
C HIS A 81 1.62 -4.13 -3.03
N ASN A 82 0.57 -4.13 -3.85
CA ASN A 82 0.62 -3.61 -5.22
C ASN A 82 0.93 -2.12 -5.25
N PHE A 83 0.25 -1.34 -4.40
CA PHE A 83 0.48 0.10 -4.29
C PHE A 83 1.94 0.37 -3.94
N ARG A 84 2.49 -0.25 -2.89
CA ARG A 84 3.87 -0.04 -2.46
C ARG A 84 4.92 -0.47 -3.47
N MET A 85 4.67 -1.53 -4.25
CA MET A 85 5.61 -2.07 -5.24
C MET A 85 5.62 -1.29 -6.56
N TYR A 86 4.45 -0.79 -6.99
CA TYR A 86 4.27 -0.17 -8.30
C TYR A 86 4.04 1.34 -8.26
N TRP A 87 4.07 1.96 -7.07
CA TRP A 87 3.91 3.41 -6.96
C TRP A 87 5.08 4.14 -7.64
N HIS A 88 4.75 4.96 -8.63
CA HIS A 88 5.69 5.69 -9.48
C HIS A 88 6.62 6.66 -8.73
N GLY A 89 6.26 7.09 -7.51
CA GLY A 89 7.11 7.95 -6.69
C GLY A 89 8.30 7.24 -6.04
N THR A 90 8.39 5.92 -6.14
CA THR A 90 9.43 5.11 -5.50
C THR A 90 10.13 4.20 -6.49
N TYR A 91 11.41 3.91 -6.23
CA TYR A 91 12.18 2.94 -7.00
C TYR A 91 13.09 2.10 -6.11
N ARG A 92 13.50 0.95 -6.65
CA ARG A 92 14.42 0.03 -6.00
C ARG A 92 15.80 0.18 -6.62
N GLU A 93 16.78 0.53 -5.80
CA GLU A 93 18.17 0.56 -6.22
C GLU A 93 18.84 -0.77 -5.88
N TRP A 94 19.61 -1.30 -6.83
CA TRP A 94 20.35 -2.55 -6.67
C TRP A 94 21.84 -2.22 -6.49
N HIS A 95 22.43 -2.72 -5.41
CA HIS A 95 23.87 -2.58 -5.16
C HIS A 95 24.50 -3.97 -5.01
N LEU A 96 25.53 -4.24 -5.82
CA LEU A 96 26.42 -5.37 -5.61
C LEU A 96 27.59 -4.90 -4.74
N LYS A 97 27.58 -5.26 -3.44
CA LYS A 97 28.77 -5.09 -2.61
C LYS A 97 29.62 -6.36 -2.65
N LYS A 98 30.87 -6.22 -3.09
CA LYS A 98 31.89 -7.26 -2.97
C LYS A 98 32.45 -7.24 -1.55
N LYS A 99 32.39 -8.38 -0.84
CA LYS A 99 33.07 -8.52 0.46
C LYS A 99 34.58 -8.61 0.21
N THR A 100 35.37 -7.76 0.86
CA THR A 100 36.84 -7.82 0.80
C THR A 100 37.33 -9.12 1.44
N LYS A 101 38.31 -9.76 0.77
CA LYS A 101 38.77 -11.13 0.97
C LYS A 101 39.08 -11.50 2.42
N SER A 102 38.62 -12.68 2.84
CA SER A 102 39.16 -13.43 3.97
C SER A 102 40.60 -13.83 3.64
N THR A 103 41.57 -13.38 4.45
CA THR A 103 42.93 -13.93 4.48
C THR A 103 42.87 -15.32 5.11
N GLU A 104 42.56 -16.33 4.30
CA GLU A 104 43.16 -17.66 4.39
C GLU A 104 42.54 -18.57 3.32
N SER A 105 43.41 -19.41 2.77
CA SER A 105 43.21 -20.27 1.61
C SER A 105 41.93 -21.12 1.65
N LYS A 106 40.92 -20.73 0.88
CA LYS A 106 40.06 -21.63 0.11
C LYS A 106 39.23 -20.80 -0.86
N TYR A 107 39.05 -21.27 -2.09
CA TYR A 107 38.13 -20.69 -3.06
C TYR A 107 36.72 -20.63 -2.45
N ILE A 108 36.37 -19.48 -1.87
CA ILE A 108 35.01 -19.16 -1.41
C ILE A 108 34.51 -18.13 -2.42
N GLY A 109 33.57 -18.56 -3.26
CA GLY A 109 32.97 -17.71 -4.29
C GLY A 109 32.52 -16.36 -3.71
N ASP A 110 32.70 -15.30 -4.49
CA ASP A 110 32.32 -13.94 -4.17
C ASP A 110 30.83 -13.88 -3.77
N HIS A 111 30.52 -13.98 -2.48
CA HIS A 111 29.15 -13.81 -1.98
C HIS A 111 28.79 -12.32 -2.07
N CYS A 112 28.08 -11.94 -3.13
CA CYS A 112 27.52 -10.61 -3.30
C CYS A 112 26.32 -10.44 -2.37
N ILE A 113 26.38 -9.51 -1.42
CA ILE A 113 25.21 -9.16 -0.61
C ILE A 113 24.35 -8.21 -1.46
N ASN A 114 23.13 -8.63 -1.79
CA ASN A 114 22.16 -7.78 -2.47
C ASN A 114 21.54 -6.81 -1.46
N LEU A 115 21.99 -5.56 -1.45
CA LEU A 115 21.39 -4.49 -0.67
C LEU A 115 20.30 -3.84 -1.51
N GLN A 116 19.11 -4.43 -1.50
CA GLN A 116 17.93 -3.83 -2.12
C GLN A 116 17.44 -2.68 -1.24
N LYS A 117 17.64 -1.44 -1.67
CA LYS A 117 17.19 -0.26 -0.92
C LYS A 117 16.16 0.51 -1.73
N TRP A 118 15.02 0.76 -1.11
CA TRP A 118 13.99 1.62 -1.68
C TRP A 118 14.38 3.09 -1.54
N LYS A 119 14.12 3.86 -2.58
CA LYS A 119 14.37 5.29 -2.66
C LYS A 119 13.18 6.01 -3.28
N VAL A 120 13.12 7.31 -3.03
CA VAL A 120 12.09 8.23 -3.55
C VAL A 120 12.68 8.98 -4.75
N HIS A 121 11.88 9.15 -5.80
CA HIS A 121 12.28 9.98 -6.94
C HIS A 121 12.30 11.47 -6.57
N ASN A 122 13.27 12.21 -7.10
CA ASN A 122 13.36 13.65 -6.88
C ASN A 122 12.27 14.43 -7.65
N ASN A 123 11.86 13.93 -8.82
CA ASN A 123 10.85 14.58 -9.66
C ASN A 123 9.72 13.56 -9.89
N ILE A 124 8.65 13.71 -9.12
CA ILE A 124 7.43 12.91 -9.19
C ILE A 124 6.34 13.70 -9.94
N ASP A 125 6.29 15.02 -9.72
CA ASP A 125 5.33 15.92 -10.34
C ASP A 125 6.03 17.21 -10.82
N GLU A 126 5.45 17.87 -11.82
CA GLU A 126 5.96 19.12 -12.38
C GLU A 126 5.69 20.31 -11.43
N ASP A 127 4.57 20.28 -10.71
CA ASP A 127 4.27 21.27 -9.69
C ASP A 127 5.17 21.05 -8.47
N LYS A 128 5.87 22.11 -8.04
CA LYS A 128 6.88 22.02 -6.98
C LYS A 128 6.31 21.67 -5.60
N GLU A 129 5.16 22.24 -5.25
CA GLU A 129 4.52 22.00 -3.94
C GLU A 129 3.95 20.58 -3.89
N LYS A 130 3.28 20.16 -4.97
CA LYS A 130 2.77 18.80 -5.12
C LYS A 130 3.90 17.78 -5.14
N ASN A 131 5.00 18.06 -5.84
CA ASN A 131 6.18 17.20 -5.86
C ASN A 131 6.77 17.01 -4.46
N LYS A 132 6.90 18.10 -3.68
CA LYS A 132 7.37 18.06 -2.30
C LYS A 132 6.45 17.20 -1.42
N TYR A 133 5.13 17.39 -1.54
CA TYR A 133 4.16 16.54 -0.84
C TYR A 133 4.33 15.06 -1.21
N LEU A 134 4.40 14.74 -2.51
CA LEU A 134 4.52 13.37 -2.99
C LEU A 134 5.83 12.71 -2.57
N GLN A 135 6.92 13.46 -2.48
CA GLN A 135 8.19 12.96 -1.95
C GLN A 135 8.06 12.56 -0.47
N VAL A 136 7.46 13.43 0.35
CA VAL A 136 7.21 13.14 1.77
C VAL A 136 6.30 11.93 1.90
N PHE A 137 5.21 11.89 1.13
CA PHE A 137 4.28 10.76 1.10
C PHE A 137 4.98 9.44 0.73
N ALA A 138 5.77 9.43 -0.35
CA ALA A 138 6.51 8.26 -0.80
C ALA A 138 7.52 7.79 0.25
N GLN A 139 8.23 8.72 0.91
CA GLN A 139 9.15 8.38 1.98
C GLN A 139 8.41 7.76 3.18
N GLN A 140 7.26 8.31 3.56
CA GLN A 140 6.44 7.73 4.63
C GLN A 140 5.91 6.35 4.26
N LEU A 141 5.52 6.13 3.00
CA LEU A 141 5.10 4.82 2.51
C LEU A 141 6.24 3.77 2.62
N ILE A 142 7.48 4.16 2.33
CA ILE A 142 8.67 3.30 2.52
C ILE A 142 8.87 2.98 4.00
N ASN A 143 8.72 3.97 4.89
CA ASN A 143 8.96 3.81 6.32
C ASN A 143 7.89 2.95 7.02
N MET A 144 6.62 3.14 6.65
CA MET A 144 5.48 2.41 7.24
C MET A 144 5.38 0.98 6.71
N PHE A 145 5.74 0.77 5.44
CA PHE A 145 5.72 -0.54 4.78
C PHE A 145 7.12 -0.89 4.28
N PRO A 146 8.05 -1.23 5.20
CA PRO A 146 9.37 -1.67 4.82
C PRO A 146 9.27 -3.00 4.07
N SER A 147 10.11 -3.15 3.05
CA SER A 147 10.22 -4.40 2.29
C SER A 147 11.66 -4.86 2.31
N GLU A 148 11.89 -6.00 2.96
CA GLU A 148 13.11 -6.76 2.80
C GLU A 148 12.89 -7.75 1.64
N GLY A 149 13.32 -7.39 0.43
CA GLY A 149 13.14 -8.22 -0.77
C GLY A 149 11.76 -8.08 -1.42
N ILE A 150 11.02 -9.18 -1.58
CA ILE A 150 9.69 -9.21 -2.25
C ILE A 150 8.55 -9.15 -1.22
N GLN A 151 8.83 -9.49 0.04
CA GLN A 151 7.82 -9.45 1.09
C GLN A 151 7.68 -8.03 1.63
N LEU A 152 6.45 -7.64 1.94
CA LEU A 152 6.11 -6.41 2.65
C LEU A 152 5.65 -6.79 4.05
N PRO A 153 6.57 -7.20 4.93
CA PRO A 153 6.17 -7.45 6.29
C PRO A 153 5.71 -6.09 6.87
N ILE A 154 4.47 -6.06 7.35
CA ILE A 154 4.01 -4.94 8.19
C ILE A 154 4.96 -4.83 9.40
N GLU A 155 5.46 -5.98 9.88
CA GLU A 155 6.46 -6.03 10.92
C GLU A 155 7.86 -5.70 10.41
N SER A 156 8.48 -4.68 10.98
CA SER A 156 9.88 -4.38 10.73
C SER A 156 10.80 -4.97 11.80
N THR A 157 11.98 -5.41 11.39
CA THR A 157 13.11 -5.71 12.27
C THR A 157 13.71 -4.43 12.87
N ASN A 158 13.43 -3.26 12.28
CA ASN A 158 13.91 -1.97 12.75
C ASN A 158 13.29 -1.61 14.12
N PRO A 159 14.11 -1.35 15.16
CA PRO A 159 13.63 -0.94 16.48
C PRO A 159 12.82 0.37 16.43
N ASP A 160 13.13 1.27 15.50
CA ASP A 160 12.44 2.56 15.35
C ASP A 160 11.17 2.48 14.47
N SER A 161 10.70 1.27 14.14
CA SER A 161 9.51 1.12 13.32
C SER A 161 8.22 1.38 14.09
N PHE A 162 7.22 1.90 13.38
CA PHE A 162 5.91 2.18 13.94
C PHE A 162 5.24 0.94 14.55
N THR A 163 5.38 -0.23 13.93
CA THR A 163 4.85 -1.48 14.47
C THR A 163 5.54 -1.93 15.74
N ARG A 164 6.86 -1.69 15.87
CA ARG A 164 7.60 -1.98 17.09
C ARG A 164 7.13 -1.06 18.22
N PHE A 165 6.99 0.23 17.92
CA PHE A 165 6.41 1.21 18.83
C PHE A 165 5.02 0.79 19.35
N LEU A 166 4.12 0.36 18.47
CA LEU A 166 2.80 -0.12 18.91
C LEU A 166 2.89 -1.38 19.81
N LYS A 167 3.79 -2.32 19.48
CA LYS A 167 3.99 -3.54 20.29
C LYS A 167 4.54 -3.25 21.68
N GLU A 168 5.52 -2.35 21.80
CA GLU A 168 6.13 -1.96 23.08
C GLU A 168 5.14 -1.31 24.05
N TYR A 169 4.07 -0.72 23.53
CA TYR A 169 3.06 -0.02 24.32
C TYR A 169 1.75 -0.81 24.41
N LYS A 170 1.67 -2.02 23.86
CA LYS A 170 0.45 -2.84 23.81
C LYS A 170 -0.24 -3.00 25.18
N ASP A 171 0.55 -3.16 26.24
CA ASP A 171 0.03 -3.39 27.61
C ASP A 171 -0.23 -2.08 28.37
N LYS A 172 0.03 -0.92 27.76
CA LYS A 172 -0.25 0.40 28.32
C LYS A 172 -1.58 0.90 27.80
N SER A 173 -2.37 1.53 28.67
CA SER A 173 -3.62 2.22 28.32
C SER A 173 -3.45 3.21 27.17
N ASP A 174 -2.26 3.83 27.07
CA ASP A 174 -1.93 4.84 26.07
C ASP A 174 -1.95 4.30 24.64
N SER A 175 -1.70 3.01 24.44
CA SER A 175 -1.74 2.41 23.10
C SER A 175 -3.12 2.46 22.48
N LEU A 176 -4.18 2.30 23.29
CA LEU A 176 -5.56 2.41 22.83
C LEU A 176 -5.91 3.83 22.41
N TYR A 177 -5.40 4.84 23.11
CA TYR A 177 -5.61 6.25 22.73
C TYR A 177 -4.90 6.59 21.42
N VAL A 178 -3.68 6.09 21.21
CA VAL A 178 -2.96 6.25 19.94
C VAL A 178 -3.71 5.57 18.80
N LEU A 179 -4.15 4.33 19.01
CA LEU A 179 -4.90 3.59 18.00
C LEU A 179 -6.24 4.27 17.66
N ALA A 180 -7.00 4.68 18.68
CA ALA A 180 -8.25 5.42 18.50
C ALA A 180 -8.03 6.72 17.73
N SER A 181 -6.94 7.44 18.02
CA SER A 181 -6.61 8.68 17.32
C SER A 181 -6.33 8.45 15.84
N LEU A 182 -5.62 7.37 15.49
CA LEU A 182 -5.35 7.00 14.10
C LEU A 182 -6.62 6.59 13.35
N PHE A 183 -7.52 5.85 14.01
CA PHE A 183 -8.81 5.48 13.43
C PHE A 183 -9.68 6.71 13.15
N LEU A 184 -9.77 7.64 14.09
CA LEU A 184 -10.52 8.88 13.89
C LEU A 184 -9.90 9.73 12.77
N LEU A 185 -8.56 9.83 12.70
CA LEU A 185 -7.87 10.48 11.59
C LEU A 185 -8.17 9.83 10.23
N SER A 186 -8.26 8.49 10.18
CA SER A 186 -8.62 7.77 8.94
C SER A 186 -10.07 8.01 8.49
N GLU A 187 -10.94 8.41 9.41
CA GLU A 187 -12.31 8.86 9.14
C GLU A 187 -12.38 10.37 8.83
N GLY A 188 -11.24 11.04 8.70
CA GLY A 188 -11.17 12.49 8.40
C GLY A 188 -11.40 13.39 9.61
N ILE A 189 -11.49 12.83 10.82
CA ILE A 189 -11.64 13.61 12.05
C ILE A 189 -10.26 14.16 12.44
N ASN A 190 -10.14 15.49 12.46
CA ASN A 190 -8.87 16.15 12.75
C ASN A 190 -8.49 16.03 14.24
N ILE A 191 -7.53 15.15 14.53
CA ILE A 191 -6.94 14.98 15.86
C ILE A 191 -5.52 15.53 15.87
N PRO A 192 -5.20 16.47 16.77
CA PRO A 192 -3.88 17.07 16.83
C PRO A 192 -2.88 16.08 17.46
N ILE A 193 -2.09 15.45 16.61
CA ILE A 193 -0.97 14.59 17.00
C ILE A 193 0.33 15.37 16.82
N ARG A 194 1.17 15.41 17.85
CA ARG A 194 2.49 16.06 17.79
C ARG A 194 3.56 15.18 18.39
N ILE A 195 4.75 15.22 17.78
CA ILE A 195 5.95 14.61 18.35
C ILE A 195 6.75 15.74 19.01
N VAL A 196 7.06 15.59 20.30
CA VAL A 196 7.83 16.57 21.07
C VAL A 196 9.10 15.93 21.62
N GLU A 197 10.18 16.70 21.71
CA GLU A 197 11.43 16.24 22.31
C GLU A 197 11.36 16.32 23.83
N ARG A 198 11.89 15.30 24.51
CA ARG A 198 11.97 15.35 25.97
C ARG A 198 13.09 16.31 26.37
N LYS A 199 12.75 17.37 27.11
CA LYS A 199 13.72 18.39 27.59
C LYS A 199 15.00 17.82 28.24
N LYS A 200 14.90 16.67 28.91
CA LYS A 200 16.03 16.03 29.61
C LYS A 200 16.85 15.07 28.72
N ASN A 201 16.33 14.65 27.58
CA ASN A 201 17.04 13.77 26.65
C ASN A 201 16.46 13.95 25.23
N PRO A 202 17.03 14.84 24.40
CA PRO A 202 16.44 15.23 23.11
C PRO A 202 16.37 14.07 22.10
N GLU A 203 17.16 13.01 22.27
CA GLU A 203 17.06 11.79 21.48
C GLU A 203 15.75 11.03 21.73
N ASN A 204 15.14 11.22 22.90
CA ASN A 204 13.86 10.59 23.25
C ASN A 204 12.70 11.49 22.85
N LYS A 205 12.01 11.08 21.78
CA LYS A 205 10.79 11.72 21.28
C LYS A 205 9.56 11.16 21.97
N ILE A 206 8.57 12.04 22.22
CA ILE A 206 7.31 11.70 22.87
C ILE A 206 6.16 12.05 21.91
N LEU A 207 5.25 11.11 21.72
CA LEU A 207 4.00 11.35 21.01
C LEU A 207 2.97 11.97 21.97
N VAL A 208 2.43 13.12 21.61
CA VAL A 208 1.43 13.84 22.39
C VAL A 208 0.14 13.94 21.58
N LEU A 209 -0.93 13.40 22.14
CA LEU A 209 -2.29 13.58 21.68
C LEU A 209 -2.87 14.76 22.46
N LYS A 210 -3.13 15.89 21.79
CA LYS A 210 -3.77 17.04 22.44
C LYS A 210 -5.28 16.95 22.29
N LYS A 211 -6.00 17.43 23.30
CA LYS A 211 -7.43 17.72 23.13
C LYS A 211 -7.56 18.96 22.23
N ASN A 212 -8.45 18.92 21.25
CA ASN A 212 -8.89 20.15 20.60
C ASN A 212 -9.58 20.99 21.69
N VAL A 213 -9.07 22.20 21.95
CA VAL A 213 -9.82 23.18 22.74
C VAL A 213 -11.00 23.54 21.84
N VAL A 214 -12.17 22.96 22.13
CA VAL A 214 -13.42 23.39 21.52
C VAL A 214 -13.77 24.67 22.26
N GLU A 215 -13.61 25.80 21.61
CA GLU A 215 -14.23 27.04 22.06
C GLU A 215 -15.75 26.82 21.97
N GLU A 216 -16.43 26.83 23.12
CA GLU A 216 -17.88 26.81 23.15
C GLU A 216 -18.39 28.06 22.41
N PRO A 217 -19.35 27.94 21.49
CA PRO A 217 -19.98 29.10 20.90
C PRO A 217 -20.76 29.82 22.01
N GLU A 218 -20.42 31.09 22.24
CA GLU A 218 -21.20 32.04 23.04
C GLU A 218 -22.64 32.21 22.51
#